data_AF-A0A2E7A9T7-F1
#
_entry.id   AF-A0A2E7A9T7-F1
#
_cell.length_a   1.000
_cell.length_b   1.000
_cell.length_c   1.000
_cell.angle_alpha   90.00
_cell.angle_beta   90.00
_cell.angle_gamma   90.00
#
_symmetry.space_group_name_H-M   'P 1'
#
loop_
_entity.id
_entity.type
_entity.pdbx_description
1 polymer ?
#
loop_
_entity_poly.entity_id
_entity_poly.type
_entity_poly.pdbx_seq_one_letter_code
_entity_poly.pdbx_strand_id
1 'polypeptide(L)'
;MDAVGPDVAPPPEVESKHAPPLVECPNCDHMLPQGMGEVECEICGAVCRVTHEPTMEALKGESVQCPHCSTVVIAGTEKRPVELTCSLCSGIFVITKKTVKVEIGCPGCQSRLRIRPRPGKRELRCPSCSNSFNVTF
;
A
#
# COMPACT_ATOMS: atom_id res chain seq x y z
N MET A 1 12.98 -41.19 -1.02
CA MET A 1 11.56 -41.19 -1.47
C MET A 1 10.89 -40.16 -0.59
N ASP A 2 11.21 -38.90 -0.87
CA ASP A 2 10.94 -37.80 0.03
C ASP A 2 9.63 -37.17 -0.42
N ALA A 3 8.64 -37.27 0.46
CA ALA A 3 7.29 -36.80 0.23
C ALA A 3 7.30 -35.30 -0.02
N VAL A 4 6.91 -34.89 -1.23
CA VAL A 4 6.51 -33.52 -1.53
C VAL A 4 5.33 -33.20 -0.62
N GLY A 5 5.55 -32.31 0.36
CA GLY A 5 4.50 -31.80 1.24
C GLY A 5 3.38 -31.15 0.43
N PRO A 6 2.14 -31.11 0.94
CA PRO A 6 1.01 -30.54 0.21
C PRO A 6 1.29 -29.06 -0.09
N ASP A 7 1.18 -28.73 -1.38
CA ASP A 7 1.25 -27.39 -1.95
C ASP A 7 0.12 -26.54 -1.34
N VAL A 8 0.40 -25.87 -0.21
CA VAL A 8 -0.54 -24.91 0.38
C VAL A 8 -0.45 -23.64 -0.46
N ALA A 9 -1.36 -23.52 -1.43
CA ALA A 9 -1.52 -22.29 -2.19
C ALA A 9 -1.71 -21.11 -1.23
N PRO A 10 -1.06 -19.96 -1.48
CA PRO A 10 -1.19 -18.78 -0.62
C PRO A 10 -2.66 -18.33 -0.55
N PRO A 11 -3.11 -17.78 0.59
CA PRO A 11 -4.47 -17.28 0.71
C PRO A 11 -4.72 -16.17 -0.33
N PRO A 12 -5.93 -16.08 -0.90
CA PRO A 12 -6.24 -15.03 -1.86
C PRO A 12 -6.11 -13.64 -1.23
N GLU A 13 -5.72 -12.67 -2.04
CA GLU A 13 -5.49 -11.29 -1.63
C GLU A 13 -6.59 -10.36 -2.14
N VAL A 14 -7.07 -9.46 -1.29
CA VAL A 14 -8.04 -8.41 -1.63
C VAL A 14 -7.39 -7.05 -1.33
N GLU A 15 -7.32 -6.15 -2.31
CA GLU A 15 -6.75 -4.81 -2.07
C GLU A 15 -7.73 -3.94 -1.26
N SER A 16 -7.20 -3.25 -0.23
CA SER A 16 -7.95 -2.22 0.50
C SER A 16 -8.43 -1.09 -0.43
N LYS A 17 -9.63 -0.59 -0.18
CA LYS A 17 -10.25 0.59 -0.80
C LYS A 17 -9.66 1.89 -0.24
N HIS A 18 -9.14 1.84 0.99
CA HIS A 18 -8.61 3.01 1.71
C HIS A 18 -7.08 2.97 1.73
N ALA A 19 -6.47 4.09 1.31
CA ALA A 19 -5.04 4.29 1.38
C ALA A 19 -4.69 5.16 2.59
N PRO A 20 -3.60 4.84 3.31
CA PRO A 20 -2.99 5.78 4.24
C PRO A 20 -2.62 7.09 3.52
N PRO A 21 -2.69 8.24 4.22
CA PRO A 21 -2.23 9.51 3.66
C PRO A 21 -0.74 9.44 3.32
N LEU A 22 -0.34 10.19 2.29
CA LEU A 22 1.06 10.51 2.04
C LEU A 22 1.45 11.62 3.00
N VAL A 23 2.48 11.39 3.81
CA VAL A 23 2.96 12.32 4.82
C VAL A 23 4.47 12.43 4.74
N GLU A 24 5.00 13.56 5.16
CA GLU A 24 6.43 13.87 5.17
C GLU A 24 7.01 13.62 6.56
N CYS A 25 8.31 13.32 6.61
CA CYS A 25 9.04 13.12 7.85
C CYS A 25 9.33 14.48 8.50
N PRO A 26 8.89 14.76 9.74
CA PRO A 26 9.13 16.04 10.41
C PRO A 26 10.62 16.33 10.70
N ASN A 27 11.50 15.34 10.52
CA ASN A 27 12.94 15.49 10.74
C ASN A 27 13.73 15.84 9.47
N CYS A 28 13.24 15.46 8.28
CA CYS A 28 14.00 15.64 7.03
C CYS A 28 13.15 16.01 5.82
N ASP A 29 11.85 16.25 6.01
CA ASP A 29 10.86 16.68 5.01
C ASP A 29 10.68 15.71 3.82
N HIS A 30 11.34 14.55 3.82
CA HIS A 30 11.10 13.49 2.84
C HIS A 30 9.84 12.70 3.15
N MET A 31 9.16 12.23 2.10
CA MET A 31 8.01 11.35 2.20
C MET A 31 8.32 10.12 3.04
N LEU A 32 7.42 9.82 3.96
CA LEU A 32 7.46 8.60 4.74
C LEU A 32 6.88 7.41 3.96
N PRO A 33 7.31 6.18 4.28
CA PRO A 33 6.65 4.97 3.82
C PRO A 33 5.15 4.98 4.11
N GLN A 34 4.34 4.43 3.21
CA GLN A 34 2.89 4.39 3.39
C GLN A 34 2.50 3.45 4.55
N GLY A 35 1.89 4.03 5.58
CA GLY A 35 1.49 3.31 6.77
C GLY A 35 0.71 4.18 7.75
N MET A 36 0.18 3.53 8.77
CA MET A 36 -0.42 4.16 9.94
C MET A 36 0.29 3.67 11.19
N GLY A 37 0.28 4.47 12.24
CA GLY A 37 1.02 4.17 13.46
C GLY A 37 2.49 4.53 13.32
N GLU A 38 3.37 3.73 13.91
CA GLU A 38 4.81 3.97 13.88
C GLU A 38 5.39 3.58 12.52
N VAL A 39 6.05 4.53 11.88
CA VAL A 39 6.70 4.39 10.57
C VAL A 39 8.13 4.90 10.70
N GLU A 40 9.10 4.06 10.34
CA GLU A 40 10.49 4.47 10.26
C GLU A 40 10.77 5.18 8.94
N CYS A 41 11.43 6.34 9.00
CA CYS A 41 11.84 7.07 7.81
C CYS A 41 13.02 6.36 7.14
N GLU A 42 12.84 5.88 5.91
CA GLU A 42 13.88 5.21 5.12
C GLU A 42 15.07 6.14 4.73
N ILE A 43 14.96 7.45 4.98
CA ILE A 43 15.98 8.45 4.62
C ILE A 43 16.85 8.85 5.82
N CYS A 44 16.24 9.11 6.99
CA CYS A 44 16.95 9.58 8.17
C CYS A 44 16.87 8.64 9.39
N GLY A 45 16.12 7.54 9.31
CA GLY A 45 15.93 6.57 10.40
C GLY A 45 15.02 7.05 11.55
N ALA A 46 14.45 8.26 11.46
CA ALA A 46 13.54 8.75 12.48
C ALA A 46 12.26 7.90 12.54
N VAL A 47 11.81 7.54 13.75
CA VAL A 47 10.52 6.88 13.96
C VAL A 47 9.44 7.95 14.08
N CYS A 48 8.52 7.97 13.12
CA CYS A 48 7.45 8.94 13.03
C CYS A 48 6.11 8.26 13.30
N ARG A 49 5.24 8.89 14.10
CA ARG A 49 3.90 8.39 14.35
C ARG A 49 2.90 9.06 13.41
N VAL A 50 2.35 8.29 12.47
CA VAL A 50 1.33 8.74 11.51
C VAL A 50 -0.06 8.43 12.07
N THR A 51 -0.82 9.48 12.42
CA THR A 51 -2.20 9.37 12.90
C THR A 51 -3.12 10.23 12.04
N HIS A 52 -4.15 9.61 11.45
CA HIS A 52 -5.20 10.31 10.71
C HIS A 52 -6.54 9.63 10.95
N GLU A 53 -7.33 10.19 11.88
CA GLU A 53 -8.57 9.58 12.40
C GLU A 53 -9.56 9.16 11.31
N PRO A 54 -9.86 9.99 10.29
CA PRO A 54 -10.79 9.59 9.23
C PRO A 54 -10.34 8.34 8.47
N THR A 55 -9.04 8.16 8.27
CA THR A 55 -8.52 6.97 7.58
C THR A 55 -8.48 5.76 8.51
N MET A 56 -8.23 5.95 9.81
CA MET A 56 -8.29 4.86 10.80
C MET A 56 -9.71 4.29 10.90
N GLU A 57 -10.72 5.16 10.98
CA GLU A 57 -12.13 4.74 10.98
C GLU A 57 -12.53 4.08 9.67
N ALA A 58 -12.12 4.64 8.52
CA ALA A 58 -12.41 4.06 7.21
C ALA A 58 -11.79 2.66 7.04
N LEU A 59 -10.56 2.43 7.52
CA LEU A 59 -9.92 1.11 7.48
C LEU A 59 -10.58 0.10 8.42
N LYS A 60 -10.99 0.53 9.63
CA LYS A 60 -11.71 -0.33 10.59
C LYS A 60 -13.08 -0.74 10.06
N GLY A 61 -13.84 0.22 9.53
CA GLY A 61 -15.17 0.02 8.96
C GLY A 61 -15.17 -0.54 7.53
N GLU A 62 -14.01 -0.85 6.97
CA GLU A 62 -13.91 -1.32 5.58
C GLU A 62 -14.66 -2.64 5.40
N SER A 63 -15.62 -2.63 4.47
CA SER A 63 -16.32 -3.82 4.00
C SER A 63 -15.64 -4.39 2.75
N VAL A 64 -15.29 -5.67 2.79
CA VAL A 64 -14.73 -6.42 1.65
C VAL A 64 -15.58 -7.63 1.35
N GLN A 65 -15.57 -8.11 0.11
CA GLN A 65 -16.23 -9.35 -0.27
C GLN A 65 -15.26 -10.51 -0.10
N CYS A 66 -15.70 -11.56 0.59
CA CYS A 66 -14.94 -12.80 0.70
C CYS A 66 -14.69 -13.37 -0.72
N PRO A 67 -13.43 -13.64 -1.11
CA PRO A 67 -13.13 -14.16 -2.45
C PRO A 67 -13.64 -15.59 -2.68
N HIS A 68 -14.03 -16.30 -1.61
CA HIS A 68 -14.49 -17.69 -1.68
C HIS A 68 -16.02 -17.81 -1.85
N CYS A 69 -16.80 -16.93 -1.23
CA CYS A 69 -18.27 -17.04 -1.19
C CYS A 69 -19.02 -15.70 -1.37
N SER A 70 -18.31 -14.62 -1.67
CA SER A 70 -18.84 -13.26 -1.90
C SER A 70 -19.56 -12.61 -0.71
N THR A 71 -19.57 -13.25 0.47
CA THR A 71 -20.12 -12.67 1.70
C THR A 71 -19.33 -11.44 2.11
N VAL A 72 -20.03 -10.40 2.56
CA VAL A 72 -19.40 -9.18 3.06
C VAL A 72 -18.78 -9.45 4.43
N VAL A 73 -17.50 -9.11 4.57
CA VAL A 73 -16.72 -9.21 5.80
C VAL A 73 -16.22 -7.80 6.15
N ILE A 74 -16.32 -7.40 7.42
CA ILE A 74 -15.79 -6.14 7.91
C ILE A 74 -14.37 -6.37 8.43
N ALA A 75 -13.42 -5.52 8.02
CA ALA A 75 -12.02 -5.67 8.40
C ALA A 75 -11.78 -5.55 9.92
N GLY A 76 -12.50 -4.65 10.60
CA GLY A 76 -12.45 -4.49 12.06
C GLY A 76 -11.13 -3.95 12.62
N THR A 77 -10.17 -3.59 11.75
CA THR A 77 -8.84 -3.12 12.13
C THR A 77 -8.27 -2.12 11.13
N GLU A 78 -7.43 -1.21 11.61
CA GLU A 78 -6.71 -0.23 10.79
C GLU A 78 -5.40 -0.77 10.18
N LYS A 79 -4.96 -1.96 10.62
CA LYS A 79 -3.70 -2.55 10.16
C LYS A 79 -3.87 -3.22 8.79
N ARG A 80 -2.89 -3.02 7.92
CA ARG A 80 -2.77 -3.72 6.63
C ARG A 80 -1.29 -4.06 6.39
N PRO A 81 -0.95 -5.24 5.84
CA PRO A 81 -1.86 -6.32 5.49
C PRO A 81 -2.50 -6.97 6.73
N VAL A 82 -3.66 -7.60 6.56
CA VAL A 82 -4.34 -8.35 7.63
C VAL A 82 -5.03 -9.58 7.08
N GLU A 83 -4.90 -10.70 7.79
CA GLU A 83 -5.63 -11.93 7.49
C GLU A 83 -7.03 -11.88 8.11
N LEU A 84 -8.03 -12.26 7.32
CA LEU A 84 -9.42 -12.38 7.76
C LEU A 84 -9.94 -13.79 7.48
N THR A 85 -10.82 -14.24 8.38
CA THR A 85 -11.59 -15.47 8.22
C THR A 85 -13.04 -15.13 7.95
N CYS A 86 -13.60 -15.63 6.85
CA CYS A 86 -15.02 -15.45 6.57
C CYS A 86 -15.88 -16.29 7.53
N SER A 87 -16.81 -15.66 8.23
CA SER A 87 -17.73 -16.36 9.16
C SER A 87 -18.70 -17.33 8.48
N LEU A 88 -18.96 -17.17 7.17
CA LEU A 88 -19.89 -18.04 6.44
C LEU A 88 -19.22 -19.30 5.88
N CYS A 89 -18.12 -19.14 5.14
CA CYS A 89 -17.45 -20.25 4.46
C CYS A 89 -16.18 -20.74 5.19
N SER A 90 -15.77 -20.10 6.29
CA SER A 90 -14.50 -20.33 6.98
C SER A 90 -13.24 -20.11 6.13
N GLY A 91 -13.38 -19.58 4.91
CA GLY A 91 -12.27 -19.28 4.01
C GLY A 91 -11.41 -18.14 4.55
N ILE A 92 -10.10 -18.34 4.48
CA ILE A 92 -9.08 -17.36 4.89
C ILE A 92 -8.65 -16.55 3.66
N PHE A 93 -8.46 -15.24 3.84
CA PHE A 93 -7.96 -14.33 2.81
C PHE A 93 -7.25 -13.14 3.45
N VAL A 94 -6.43 -12.44 2.69
CA VAL A 94 -5.65 -11.30 3.20
C VAL A 94 -6.14 -10.00 2.57
N ILE A 95 -6.44 -8.98 3.39
CA ILE A 95 -6.59 -7.62 2.88
C ILE A 95 -5.22 -6.95 2.83
N THR A 96 -4.81 -6.52 1.65
CA THR A 96 -3.52 -5.83 1.42
C THR A 96 -3.66 -4.31 1.44
N LYS A 97 -2.53 -3.61 1.59
CA LYS A 97 -2.49 -2.14 1.53
C LYS A 97 -2.89 -1.65 0.14
N LYS A 98 -3.68 -0.58 0.08
CA LYS A 98 -3.97 0.10 -1.19
C LYS A 98 -2.70 0.73 -1.76
N THR A 99 -2.33 0.37 -2.99
CA THR A 99 -1.18 1.00 -3.65
C THR A 99 -1.59 2.35 -4.27
N VAL A 100 -1.10 3.46 -3.70
CA VAL A 100 -1.31 4.79 -4.30
C VAL A 100 -0.35 4.98 -5.49
N LYS A 101 -0.89 5.51 -6.59
CA LYS A 101 -0.11 5.97 -7.74
C LYS A 101 -0.31 7.46 -7.90
N VAL A 102 0.77 8.19 -8.10
CA VAL A 102 0.78 9.64 -8.35
C VAL A 102 1.00 9.91 -9.84
N GLU A 103 0.50 11.04 -10.31
CA GLU A 103 0.78 11.54 -11.66
C GLU A 103 1.86 12.61 -11.60
N ILE A 104 2.86 12.50 -12.47
CA ILE A 104 3.92 13.51 -12.66
C ILE A 104 4.05 13.86 -14.15
N GLY A 105 4.52 15.07 -14.45
CA GLY A 105 4.84 15.46 -15.82
C GLY A 105 6.28 15.10 -16.19
N CYS A 106 6.50 14.59 -17.41
CA CYS A 106 7.85 14.50 -17.96
C CYS A 106 8.38 15.92 -18.26
N PRO A 107 9.56 16.32 -17.77
CA PRO A 107 10.13 17.63 -18.09
C PRO A 107 10.50 17.79 -19.57
N GLY A 108 10.69 16.69 -20.32
CA GLY A 108 11.09 16.73 -21.73
C GLY A 108 9.91 16.84 -22.71
N CYS A 109 8.83 16.09 -22.50
CA CYS A 109 7.69 16.03 -23.44
C CYS A 109 6.34 16.36 -22.79
N GLN A 110 6.32 16.74 -21.52
CA GLN A 110 5.12 17.09 -20.73
C GLN A 110 4.06 15.98 -20.63
N SER A 111 4.32 14.78 -21.15
CA SER A 111 3.44 13.62 -20.99
C SER A 111 3.28 13.28 -19.50
N ARG A 112 2.07 12.85 -19.12
CA ARG A 112 1.75 12.44 -17.75
C ARG A 112 2.21 11.00 -17.51
N LEU A 113 2.98 10.78 -16.45
CA LEU A 113 3.45 9.47 -16.00
C LEU A 113 2.75 9.11 -14.70
N ARG A 114 2.22 7.89 -14.62
CA ARG A 114 1.60 7.36 -13.41
C ARG A 114 2.55 6.41 -12.71
N ILE A 115 3.07 6.81 -11.56
CA ILE A 115 4.13 6.08 -10.84
C ILE A 115 3.74 5.79 -9.39
N ARG A 116 4.35 4.77 -8.78
CA ARG A 116 4.24 4.54 -7.32
C ARG A 116 5.27 5.44 -6.62
N PRO A 117 4.89 6.39 -5.75
CA PRO A 117 5.87 7.21 -5.04
C PRO A 117 6.71 6.31 -4.12
N ARG A 118 7.98 6.67 -3.94
CA ARG A 118 8.89 5.99 -3.01
C ARG A 118 9.77 7.03 -2.33
N PRO A 119 10.02 6.92 -1.01
CA PRO A 119 10.88 7.85 -0.29
C PRO A 119 12.23 8.03 -0.98
N GLY A 120 12.70 9.28 -1.03
CA GLY A 120 14.01 9.64 -1.55
C GLY A 120 14.04 9.93 -3.05
N LYS A 121 15.26 10.03 -3.57
CA LYS A 121 15.53 10.40 -4.96
C LYS A 121 15.71 9.15 -5.83
N ARG A 122 15.05 9.14 -6.99
CA ARG A 122 15.30 8.12 -8.01
C ARG A 122 15.23 8.68 -9.42
N GLU A 123 15.95 8.04 -10.32
CA GLU A 123 15.85 8.30 -11.75
C GLU A 123 14.64 7.57 -12.35
N LEU A 124 13.91 8.26 -13.21
CA LEU A 124 12.86 7.73 -14.05
C LEU A 124 13.21 7.98 -15.51
N ARG A 125 12.84 7.03 -16.37
CA ARG A 125 12.92 7.18 -17.81
C ARG A 125 11.52 7.35 -18.40
N CYS A 126 11.30 8.42 -19.15
CA CYS A 126 10.01 8.66 -19.80
C CYS A 126 9.78 7.63 -20.92
N PRO A 127 8.64 6.90 -20.91
CA PRO A 127 8.34 5.94 -21.98
C PRO A 127 8.04 6.62 -23.32
N SER A 128 7.60 7.89 -23.32
CA SER A 128 7.19 8.60 -24.53
C SER A 128 8.35 9.26 -25.28
N CYS A 129 9.30 9.86 -24.57
CA CYS A 129 10.44 10.57 -25.19
C CYS A 129 11.81 10.00 -24.82
N SER A 130 11.85 8.91 -24.05
CA SER A 130 13.09 8.27 -23.56
C SER A 130 13.99 9.12 -22.66
N ASN A 131 13.58 10.36 -22.32
CA ASN A 131 14.34 11.24 -21.46
C ASN A 131 14.43 10.71 -20.01
N SER A 132 15.62 10.72 -19.43
CA SER A 132 15.85 10.36 -18.03
C SER A 132 15.82 11.61 -17.16
N PHE A 133 15.12 11.54 -16.03
CA PHE A 133 15.02 12.65 -15.08
C PHE A 133 14.84 12.11 -13.66
N ASN A 134 15.25 12.91 -12.66
CA ASN A 134 15.12 12.54 -11.27
C ASN A 134 13.80 13.03 -10.68
N VAL A 135 13.24 12.24 -9.78
CA VAL A 135 12.13 12.64 -8.91
C VAL A 135 12.53 12.40 -7.47
N THR A 136 12.04 13.27 -6.59
CA THR A 136 12.20 13.14 -5.14
C THR A 136 10.82 13.12 -4.52
N PHE A 137 10.61 12.16 -3.65
CA PHE A 137 9.46 12.14 -2.75
C PHE A 137 9.98 12.17 -1.32
#